data_AF-T2AZQ7-F1
#
_entry.id   AF-T2AZQ7-F1
#
_cell.length_a   1.000
_cell.length_b   1.000
_cell.length_c   1.000
_cell.angle_alpha   90.00
_cell.angle_beta   90.00
_cell.angle_gamma   90.00
#
_symmetry.space_group_name_H-M   'P 1'
#
loop_
_entity.id
_entity.type
_entity.pdbx_description
1 polymer ?
#
loop_
_entity_poly.entity_id
_entity_poly.type
_entity_poly.pdbx_seq_one_letter_code
_entity_poly.pdbx_strand_id
1 'polypeptide(L)'
;SPVWDTCIAQLALLESGIDPEDPMVQSSARWLMDKQIYATADWQVRAKGTRPGGWSFEFDNLIYPDVDDASIVVMALDQVRLPEAEESRRTDSIQRGVEWMAGMQSKNGGWAAFDKDNNKKYLTKIPFSDLGRRWTRQVWTSPP
;
A
#
# COMPACT_ATOMS: atom_id res chain seq x y z
N SER A 1 9.07 -5.51 7.04
CA SER A 1 7.86 -5.26 6.22
C SER A 1 8.28 -5.37 4.77
N PRO A 2 8.39 -6.60 4.21
CA PRO A 2 9.22 -6.85 3.04
C PRO A 2 8.78 -6.10 1.77
N VAL A 3 7.47 -5.95 1.54
CA VAL A 3 6.94 -5.19 0.40
C VAL A 3 7.24 -3.70 0.54
N TRP A 4 6.92 -3.13 1.70
CA TRP A 4 7.19 -1.72 2.03
C TRP A 4 8.66 -1.36 1.96
N ASP A 5 9.52 -2.19 2.57
CA ASP A 5 10.97 -1.94 2.63
C ASP A 5 11.57 -1.99 1.21
N THR A 6 11.06 -2.90 0.38
CA THR A 6 11.54 -3.08 -1.01
C THR A 6 11.09 -1.95 -1.92
N CYS A 7 9.82 -1.52 -1.86
CA CYS A 7 9.34 -0.44 -2.74
C CYS A 7 9.96 0.92 -2.39
N ILE A 8 10.17 1.22 -1.10
CA ILE A 8 10.86 2.44 -0.68
C ILE A 8 12.34 2.40 -1.04
N ALA A 9 13.01 1.25 -0.84
CA ALA A 9 14.41 1.12 -1.25
C ALA A 9 14.58 1.28 -2.77
N GLN A 10 13.70 0.66 -3.56
CA GLN A 10 13.70 0.80 -5.01
C GLN A 10 13.50 2.26 -5.44
N LEU A 11 12.53 2.97 -4.86
CA LEU A 11 12.31 4.40 -5.14
C LEU A 11 13.53 5.24 -4.75
N ALA A 12 14.10 5.03 -3.57
CA ALA A 12 15.28 5.77 -3.12
C ALA A 12 16.50 5.55 -4.05
N LEU A 13 16.68 4.33 -4.56
CA LEU A 13 17.75 4.01 -5.50
C LEU A 13 17.55 4.75 -6.84
N LEU A 14 16.33 4.72 -7.38
CA LEU A 14 15.98 5.43 -8.60
C LEU A 14 16.15 6.94 -8.45
N GLU A 15 15.69 7.52 -7.33
CA GLU A 15 15.86 8.94 -7.02
C GLU A 15 17.34 9.33 -6.80
N SER A 16 18.18 8.39 -6.36
CA SER A 16 19.62 8.62 -6.23
C SER A 16 20.38 8.62 -7.58
N GLY A 17 19.68 8.32 -8.69
CA GLY A 17 20.24 8.33 -10.04
C GLY A 17 20.75 6.97 -10.52
N ILE A 18 20.40 5.87 -9.84
CA ILE A 18 20.61 4.53 -10.39
C ILE A 18 19.75 4.36 -11.65
N ASP A 19 20.30 3.66 -12.64
CA ASP A 19 19.63 3.42 -13.91
C ASP A 19 18.31 2.62 -13.68
N PRO A 20 17.17 3.07 -14.22
CA PRO A 20 15.92 2.31 -14.22
C PRO A 20 16.00 0.91 -14.82
N GLU A 21 17.00 0.64 -15.67
CA GLU A 21 17.29 -0.67 -16.28
C GLU A 21 18.27 -1.51 -15.46
N ASP A 22 18.77 -1.01 -14.32
CA ASP A 22 19.72 -1.74 -13.48
C ASP A 22 19.16 -3.13 -13.09
N PRO A 23 19.94 -4.22 -13.25
CA PRO A 23 19.47 -5.58 -12.96
C PRO A 23 18.89 -5.76 -11.55
N MET A 24 19.41 -5.03 -10.55
CA MET A 24 18.89 -5.06 -9.18
C MET A 24 17.48 -4.45 -9.12
N VAL A 25 17.28 -3.31 -9.75
CA VAL A 25 15.99 -2.61 -9.84
C VAL A 25 14.97 -3.46 -10.60
N GLN A 26 15.39 -4.10 -11.69
CA GLN A 26 14.53 -5.02 -12.43
C GLN A 26 14.14 -6.24 -11.58
N SER A 27 15.09 -6.79 -10.81
CA SER A 27 14.83 -7.92 -9.92
C SER A 27 13.83 -7.56 -8.82
N SER A 28 13.96 -6.38 -8.21
CA SER A 28 13.00 -5.93 -7.19
C SER A 28 11.61 -5.69 -7.79
N ALA A 29 11.54 -5.12 -9.00
CA ALA A 29 10.26 -4.94 -9.70
C ALA A 29 9.57 -6.27 -10.00
N ARG A 30 10.31 -7.29 -10.48
CA ARG A 30 9.76 -8.65 -10.69
C ARG A 30 9.20 -9.23 -9.40
N TRP A 31 9.95 -9.12 -8.31
CA TRP A 31 9.51 -9.60 -7.00
C TRP A 31 8.25 -8.87 -6.51
N LEU A 32 8.15 -7.55 -6.68
CA LEU A 32 6.95 -6.78 -6.35
C LEU A 32 5.74 -7.22 -7.18
N MET A 33 5.91 -7.49 -8.48
CA MET A 33 4.84 -8.02 -9.33
C MET A 33 4.40 -9.44 -8.92
N ASP A 34 5.33 -10.28 -8.46
CA ASP A 34 5.01 -11.62 -7.93
C ASP A 34 4.23 -11.56 -6.62
N LYS A 35 4.37 -10.47 -5.86
CA LYS A 35 3.63 -10.23 -4.61
C LYS A 35 2.27 -9.56 -4.79
N GLN A 36 1.87 -9.24 -6.03
CA GLN A 36 0.55 -8.69 -6.28
C GLN A 36 -0.54 -9.72 -5.96
N ILE A 37 -1.58 -9.30 -5.24
CA ILE A 37 -2.66 -10.19 -4.81
C ILE A 37 -3.74 -10.25 -5.89
N TYR A 38 -3.87 -11.43 -6.51
CA TYR A 38 -4.90 -11.74 -7.50
C TYR A 38 -6.13 -12.43 -6.89
N ALA A 39 -6.08 -12.75 -5.60
CA ALA A 39 -7.17 -13.40 -4.89
C ALA A 39 -8.24 -12.40 -4.42
N THR A 40 -9.49 -12.87 -4.40
CA THR A 40 -10.63 -12.12 -3.89
C THR A 40 -10.75 -12.31 -2.38
N ALA A 41 -10.86 -11.23 -1.62
CA ALA A 41 -11.01 -11.24 -0.16
C ALA A 41 -12.19 -10.34 0.29
N ASP A 42 -12.36 -10.13 1.60
CA ASP A 42 -13.52 -9.48 2.23
C ASP A 42 -13.88 -8.09 1.66
N TRP A 43 -12.91 -7.37 1.07
CA TRP A 43 -13.12 -6.09 0.38
C TRP A 43 -14.13 -6.18 -0.79
N GLN A 44 -14.32 -7.35 -1.41
CA GLN A 44 -15.30 -7.54 -2.47
C GLN A 44 -16.75 -7.33 -2.02
N VAL A 45 -17.04 -7.47 -0.72
CA VAL A 45 -18.37 -7.21 -0.17
C VAL A 45 -18.78 -5.75 -0.39
N ARG A 46 -17.82 -4.81 -0.36
CA ARG A 46 -18.04 -3.37 -0.55
C ARG A 46 -17.66 -2.85 -1.94
N ALA A 47 -16.78 -3.54 -2.66
CA ALA A 47 -16.31 -3.15 -3.99
C ALA A 47 -16.70 -4.17 -5.08
N LYS A 48 -18.00 -4.43 -5.22
CA LYS A 48 -18.54 -5.34 -6.25
C LYS A 48 -18.08 -4.92 -7.65
N GLY A 49 -17.40 -5.81 -8.36
CA GLY A 49 -16.90 -5.59 -9.73
C GLY A 49 -15.48 -5.03 -9.84
N THR A 50 -14.79 -4.77 -8.72
CA THR A 50 -13.38 -4.33 -8.76
C THR A 50 -12.47 -5.54 -8.93
N ARG A 51 -11.52 -5.46 -9.88
CA ARG A 51 -10.53 -6.52 -10.08
C ARG A 51 -9.55 -6.56 -8.88
N PRO A 52 -9.19 -7.75 -8.35
CA PRO A 52 -8.18 -7.88 -7.30
C PRO A 52 -6.84 -7.35 -7.79
N GLY A 53 -6.14 -6.55 -7.00
CA GLY A 53 -4.90 -5.91 -7.46
C GLY A 53 -4.02 -5.28 -6.40
N GLY A 54 -4.34 -5.49 -5.12
CA GLY A 54 -3.61 -4.88 -4.01
C GLY A 54 -2.31 -5.60 -3.66
N TRP A 55 -1.57 -5.00 -2.74
CA TRP A 55 -0.40 -5.59 -2.09
C TRP A 55 -0.64 -5.63 -0.57
N SER A 56 -0.06 -6.62 0.12
CA SER A 56 -0.14 -6.74 1.57
C SER A 56 1.18 -6.39 2.26
N PHE A 57 1.08 -5.86 3.48
CA PHE A 57 2.20 -5.48 4.34
C PHE A 57 3.15 -6.64 4.71
N GLU A 58 2.62 -7.87 4.86
CA GLU A 58 3.38 -9.06 5.24
C GLU A 58 3.42 -10.12 4.12
N PHE A 59 4.32 -11.10 4.26
CA PHE A 59 4.62 -12.12 3.23
C PHE A 59 3.38 -12.89 2.72
N ASP A 60 2.33 -12.99 3.54
CA ASP A 60 1.14 -13.83 3.33
C ASP A 60 -0.15 -13.24 3.97
N ASN A 61 -0.29 -11.91 4.06
CA ASN A 61 -1.52 -11.32 4.61
C ASN A 61 -2.54 -11.04 3.50
N LEU A 62 -3.08 -12.12 2.91
CA LEU A 62 -4.08 -12.12 1.83
C LEU A 62 -5.41 -11.43 2.20
N ILE A 63 -5.64 -11.16 3.48
CA ILE A 63 -6.95 -10.77 4.02
C ILE A 63 -7.11 -9.25 4.12
N TYR A 64 -6.02 -8.48 4.17
CA TYR A 64 -6.05 -7.03 4.38
C TYR A 64 -5.03 -6.29 3.49
N PRO A 65 -5.30 -6.14 2.19
CA PRO A 65 -4.50 -5.27 1.33
C PRO A 65 -4.66 -3.80 1.75
N ASP A 66 -3.52 -3.12 1.90
CA ASP A 66 -3.44 -1.72 2.32
C ASP A 66 -3.34 -0.80 1.10
N VAL A 67 -4.13 0.28 1.08
CA VAL A 67 -4.13 1.28 0.00
C VAL A 67 -2.81 2.05 -0.05
N ASP A 68 -2.23 2.37 1.11
CA ASP A 68 -0.98 3.12 1.20
C ASP A 68 0.19 2.30 0.59
N ASP A 69 0.27 1.00 0.89
CA ASP A 69 1.27 0.10 0.34
C ASP A 69 1.12 -0.07 -1.18
N ALA A 70 -0.12 -0.25 -1.65
CA ALA A 70 -0.40 -0.37 -3.08
C ALA A 70 0.03 0.89 -3.85
N SER A 71 -0.13 2.08 -3.27
CA SER A 71 0.25 3.33 -3.92
C SER A 71 1.77 3.45 -4.11
N ILE A 72 2.56 3.12 -3.08
CA ILE A 72 4.03 3.20 -3.17
C ILE A 72 4.57 2.12 -4.11
N VAL A 73 3.99 0.91 -4.10
CA VAL A 73 4.40 -0.15 -5.05
C VAL A 73 4.11 0.27 -6.49
N VAL A 74 2.95 0.88 -6.76
CA VAL A 74 2.63 1.42 -8.09
C VAL A 74 3.60 2.51 -8.51
N MET A 75 3.92 3.46 -7.62
CA MET A 75 4.92 4.51 -7.90
C MET A 75 6.31 3.91 -8.17
N ALA A 76 6.70 2.89 -7.41
CA ALA A 76 7.98 2.21 -7.59
C ALA A 76 8.04 1.50 -8.94
N LEU A 77 6.97 0.80 -9.35
CA LEU A 77 6.91 0.08 -10.63
C LEU A 77 6.89 1.04 -11.83
N ASP A 78 6.26 2.21 -11.71
CA ASP A 78 6.18 3.21 -12.80
C ASP A 78 7.56 3.76 -13.21
N GLN A 79 8.48 3.86 -12.24
CA GLN A 79 9.83 4.38 -12.46
C GLN A 79 10.83 3.34 -13.00
N VAL A 80 10.49 2.05 -13.04
CA VAL A 80 11.39 0.99 -13.54
C VAL A 80 11.24 0.75 -15.04
N ARG A 81 12.32 0.33 -15.70
CA ARG A 81 12.31 -0.13 -17.09
C ARG A 81 12.70 -1.61 -17.16
N LEU A 82 11.78 -2.43 -17.66
CA LEU A 82 12.00 -3.86 -17.87
C LEU A 82 12.21 -4.14 -19.36
N PRO A 83 12.80 -5.30 -19.71
CA PRO A 83 12.86 -5.75 -21.09
C PRO A 83 11.47 -5.79 -21.74
N GLU A 84 11.40 -5.58 -23.06
CA GLU A 84 10.15 -5.51 -23.83
C GLU A 84 9.19 -6.69 -23.56
N ALA A 85 9.73 -7.89 -23.38
CA ALA A 85 8.96 -9.09 -23.06
C ALA A 85 8.18 -9.01 -21.74
N GLU A 86 8.61 -8.17 -20.79
CA GLU A 86 8.04 -8.03 -19.45
C GLU A 86 7.28 -6.70 -19.24
N GLU A 87 7.43 -5.74 -20.15
CA GLU A 87 6.78 -4.42 -20.08
C GLU A 87 5.25 -4.50 -20.04
N SER A 88 4.66 -5.45 -20.78
CA SER A 88 3.21 -5.69 -20.77
C SER A 88 2.72 -6.15 -19.38
N ARG A 89 3.49 -7.01 -18.73
CA ARG A 89 3.22 -7.52 -17.38
C ARG A 89 3.30 -6.38 -16.34
N ARG A 90 4.34 -5.54 -16.41
CA ARG A 90 4.48 -4.36 -15.55
C ARG A 90 3.29 -3.44 -15.66
N THR A 91 2.89 -3.14 -16.90
CA THR A 91 1.79 -2.22 -17.20
C THR A 91 0.45 -2.78 -16.70
N ASP A 92 0.17 -4.08 -16.88
CA ASP A 92 -1.03 -4.71 -16.32
C ASP A 92 -1.01 -4.68 -14.78
N SER A 93 0.12 -4.96 -14.14
CA SER A 93 0.27 -4.88 -12.68
C SER A 93 -0.04 -3.48 -12.15
N ILE A 94 0.50 -2.43 -12.77
CA ILE A 94 0.21 -1.03 -12.42
C ILE A 94 -1.27 -0.72 -12.61
N GLN A 95 -1.80 -1.02 -13.80
CA GLN A 95 -3.20 -0.73 -14.15
C GLN A 95 -4.18 -1.40 -13.17
N ARG A 96 -3.92 -2.65 -12.83
CA ARG A 96 -4.72 -3.42 -11.89
C ARG A 96 -4.62 -2.86 -10.46
N GLY A 97 -3.44 -2.41 -10.03
CA GLY A 97 -3.24 -1.72 -8.75
C GLY A 97 -4.04 -0.42 -8.68
N VAL A 98 -3.98 0.40 -9.74
CA VAL A 98 -4.71 1.67 -9.85
C VAL A 98 -6.22 1.44 -9.84
N GLU A 99 -6.73 0.47 -10.60
CA GLU A 99 -8.16 0.12 -10.59
C GLU A 99 -8.63 -0.35 -9.22
N TRP A 100 -7.81 -1.15 -8.54
CA TRP A 100 -8.11 -1.61 -7.19
C TRP A 100 -8.18 -0.44 -6.20
N MET A 101 -7.18 0.46 -6.22
CA MET A 101 -7.17 1.67 -5.40
C MET A 101 -8.36 2.59 -5.71
N ALA A 102 -8.71 2.79 -6.99
CA ALA A 102 -9.86 3.59 -7.40
C ALA A 102 -11.19 2.97 -6.91
N GLY A 103 -11.31 1.63 -6.97
CA GLY A 103 -12.46 0.90 -6.43
C GLY A 103 -12.61 1.08 -4.90
N MET A 104 -11.49 1.19 -4.20
CA MET A 104 -11.40 1.39 -2.74
C MET A 104 -11.62 2.85 -2.30
N GLN A 105 -11.72 3.82 -3.22
CA GLN A 105 -12.00 5.23 -2.89
C GLN A 105 -13.37 5.36 -2.19
N SER A 106 -13.39 6.05 -1.05
CA SER A 106 -14.62 6.32 -0.28
C SER A 106 -15.44 7.46 -0.90
N LYS A 107 -16.75 7.51 -0.61
CA LYS A 107 -17.68 8.49 -1.22
C LYS A 107 -17.37 9.96 -0.90
N ASN A 108 -16.57 10.21 0.14
CA ASN A 108 -16.10 11.55 0.52
C ASN A 108 -14.85 11.99 -0.27
N GLY A 109 -14.37 11.18 -1.21
CA GLY A 109 -13.18 11.46 -2.03
C GLY A 109 -11.85 11.04 -1.40
N GLY A 110 -11.86 10.54 -0.16
CA GLY A 110 -10.66 10.04 0.53
C GLY A 110 -10.42 8.54 0.35
N TRP A 111 -9.20 8.11 0.65
CA TRP A 111 -8.81 6.70 0.78
C TRP A 111 -8.55 6.38 2.25
N ALA A 112 -9.04 5.23 2.71
CA ALA A 112 -8.72 4.69 4.03
C ALA A 112 -7.82 3.46 3.82
N ALA A 113 -6.88 3.25 4.74
CA ALA A 113 -5.85 2.21 4.62
C ALA A 113 -6.42 0.82 4.27
N PHE A 114 -7.51 0.39 4.91
CA PHE A 114 -8.00 -0.99 4.80
C PHE A 114 -9.40 -1.17 4.18
N ASP A 115 -10.23 -0.13 4.04
CA ASP A 115 -11.67 -0.34 3.82
C ASP A 115 -12.43 0.88 3.25
N LYS A 116 -13.26 0.66 2.23
CA LYS A 116 -14.16 1.69 1.67
C LYS A 116 -15.30 1.99 2.66
N ASP A 117 -15.56 3.26 2.93
CA ASP A 117 -16.66 3.74 3.79
C ASP A 117 -16.64 3.22 5.26
N ASN A 118 -15.48 3.02 5.89
CA ASN A 118 -15.43 2.76 7.34
C ASN A 118 -15.55 4.06 8.16
N ASN A 119 -16.74 4.65 8.16
CA ASN A 119 -17.11 5.89 8.86
C ASN A 119 -17.82 5.64 10.21
N LYS A 120 -17.60 4.47 10.82
CA LYS A 120 -18.23 4.09 12.09
C LYS A 120 -17.62 4.83 13.29
N LYS A 121 -18.11 6.04 13.55
CA LYS A 121 -17.77 6.91 14.71
C LYS A 121 -18.06 6.31 16.10
N TYR A 122 -18.55 5.08 16.23
CA TYR A 122 -18.91 4.48 17.52
C TYR A 122 -17.80 3.62 18.16
N LEU A 123 -16.78 3.19 17.40
CA LEU A 123 -15.67 2.38 17.93
C LEU A 123 -14.68 3.18 18.80
N THR A 124 -14.81 4.50 18.86
CA THR A 124 -14.04 5.37 19.77
C THR A 124 -14.68 5.56 21.15
N LYS A 125 -15.80 4.86 21.44
CA LYS A 125 -16.50 4.96 22.73
C LYS A 125 -16.46 3.69 23.59
N ILE A 126 -15.67 2.69 23.20
CA ILE A 126 -15.47 1.48 24.01
C ILE A 126 -14.27 1.70 24.95
N PRO A 127 -14.35 1.37 26.25
CA PRO A 127 -13.35 1.76 27.26
C PRO A 127 -11.96 1.11 27.13
N PHE A 128 -11.67 0.40 26.02
CA PHE A 128 -10.47 -0.44 25.85
C PHE A 128 -9.46 0.13 24.83
N SER A 129 -9.63 1.38 24.40
CA SER A 129 -8.77 2.07 23.42
C SER A 129 -7.78 3.03 24.08
N ASP A 130 -7.11 2.60 25.15
CA ASP A 130 -6.22 3.46 25.95
C ASP A 130 -4.73 3.11 25.85
N LEU A 131 -4.30 2.46 24.77
CA LEU A 131 -2.88 2.19 24.50
C LEU A 131 -2.46 2.74 23.15
N GLY A 132 -1.86 3.94 23.17
CA GLY A 132 -0.78 4.25 22.22
C GLY A 132 -0.84 5.52 21.39
N ARG A 133 -1.45 6.63 21.84
CA ARG A 133 -1.11 7.97 21.30
C ARG A 133 -1.15 9.07 22.35
N ARG A 134 0.00 9.39 22.96
CA ARG A 134 0.55 10.76 22.94
C ARG A 134 1.97 10.82 23.53
N TRP A 135 2.92 11.28 22.72
CA TRP A 135 4.18 11.85 23.21
C TRP A 135 3.95 13.31 23.66
N THR A 136 4.59 13.63 24.79
CA THR A 136 5.07 14.94 25.27
C THR A 136 4.11 16.12 25.51
N ARG A 137 4.03 16.55 26.78
CA ARG A 137 4.42 17.92 27.18
C ARG A 137 4.88 17.93 28.64
N GLN A 138 6.17 18.21 28.84
CA GLN A 138 6.72 18.73 30.09
C GLN A 138 5.97 20.02 30.46
N VAL A 139 5.42 20.10 31.66
CA VAL A 139 5.27 21.36 32.41
C VAL A 139 5.51 21.06 33.88
N TRP A 140 6.60 21.62 34.40
CA TRP A 140 6.90 21.79 35.81
C TRP A 140 5.94 22.79 36.45
N THR A 141 5.35 22.47 37.61
CA THR A 141 5.12 23.41 38.72
C THR A 141 4.90 22.64 40.03
N SER A 142 5.74 22.87 41.03
CA SER A 142 5.60 22.41 42.42
C SER A 142 4.53 23.22 43.19
N PRO A 143 3.93 22.67 44.27
CA PRO A 143 2.91 23.36 45.06
C PRO A 143 3.50 24.16 46.25
N PRO A 144 2.78 25.16 46.78
CA PRO A 144 2.95 25.61 48.16
C PRO A 144 2.28 24.69 49.18
#